data_AF-A0A4V2YBC2-F1
#
_entry.id   AF-A0A4V2YBC2-F1
#
_cell.length_a   1.000
_cell.length_b   1.000
_cell.length_c   1.000
_cell.angle_alpha   90.00
_cell.angle_beta   90.00
_cell.angle_gamma   90.00
#
_symmetry.space_group_name_H-M   'P 1'
#
loop_
_entity.id
_entity.type
_entity.pdbx_description
1 polymer ?
#
loop_
_entity_poly.entity_id
_entity_poly.type
_entity_poly.pdbx_seq_one_letter_code
_entity_poly.pdbx_strand_id
1 'polypeptide(L)'
;MKHDTRPLTTAEIAALALSLAHLGAGPQAVTARRGLQHALEHLELDDDVISTTLATLTEPLPVDVASRARLMADAITSRLMIRLHYRDAYGTVTARDVEPVTCLVHREYWYLVGVCRMRRAIRAFRFDRIIAVEPTLTPSRPHLADRFLPFQRRKRARAA
;
A
#
# COMPACT_ATOMS: atom_id res chain seq x y z
N MET A 1 12.03 -28.97 15.88
CA MET A 1 10.75 -28.25 15.98
C MET A 1 10.32 -27.89 14.58
N LYS A 2 9.19 -28.41 14.09
CA LYS A 2 8.59 -27.92 12.84
C LYS A 2 8.09 -26.51 13.11
N HIS A 3 8.72 -25.50 12.54
CA HIS A 3 8.18 -24.15 12.58
C HIS A 3 6.91 -24.16 11.73
N ASP A 4 5.78 -23.84 12.36
CA ASP A 4 4.48 -23.70 11.71
C ASP A 4 4.48 -22.36 10.97
N THR A 5 5.04 -22.34 9.76
CA THR A 5 5.20 -21.11 8.98
C THR A 5 3.91 -20.81 8.24
N ARG A 6 2.97 -20.15 8.92
CA ARG A 6 1.75 -19.64 8.27
C ARG A 6 2.11 -18.56 7.25
N PRO A 7 1.51 -18.56 6.03
CA PRO A 7 1.74 -17.51 5.05
C PRO A 7 1.21 -16.15 5.54
N LEU A 8 1.93 -15.07 5.16
CA LEU A 8 1.53 -13.70 5.44
C LEU A 8 0.18 -13.37 4.80
N THR A 9 -0.71 -12.78 5.59
CA THR A 9 -1.99 -12.25 5.13
C THR A 9 -1.81 -10.92 4.42
N THR A 10 -2.78 -10.53 3.59
CA THR A 10 -2.74 -9.23 2.92
C THR A 10 -2.76 -8.05 3.88
N ALA A 11 -3.39 -8.21 5.06
CA ALA A 11 -3.39 -7.19 6.10
C ALA A 11 -2.00 -7.00 6.71
N GLU A 12 -1.27 -8.09 6.95
CA GLU A 12 0.12 -8.03 7.43
C GLU A 12 1.03 -7.40 6.36
N ILE A 13 0.87 -7.78 5.09
CA ILE A 13 1.60 -7.15 3.98
C ILE A 13 1.31 -5.64 3.90
N ALA A 14 0.05 -5.23 4.03
CA ALA A 14 -0.33 -3.82 4.04
C ALA A 14 0.25 -3.07 5.25
N ALA A 15 0.26 -3.68 6.43
CA ALA A 15 0.85 -3.09 7.64
C ALA A 15 2.38 -2.89 7.49
N LEU A 16 3.08 -3.88 6.93
CA LEU A 16 4.50 -3.78 6.61
C LEU A 16 4.75 -2.69 5.55
N ALA A 17 3.92 -2.64 4.51
CA ALA A 17 4.01 -1.63 3.45
C ALA A 17 3.85 -0.22 4.00
N LEU A 18 2.83 0.01 4.83
CA LEU A 18 2.61 1.31 5.47
C LEU A 18 3.77 1.70 6.40
N SER A 19 4.30 0.75 7.17
CA SER A 19 5.43 0.98 8.07
C SER A 19 6.71 1.35 7.30
N LEU A 20 7.03 0.61 6.24
CA LEU A 20 8.19 0.90 5.38
C LEU A 20 8.02 2.22 4.62
N ALA A 21 6.80 2.57 4.21
CA ALA A 21 6.51 3.86 3.60
C ALA A 21 6.77 5.01 4.58
N HIS A 22 6.39 4.86 5.85
CA HIS A 22 6.59 5.88 6.89
C HIS A 22 8.08 6.06 7.28
N LEU A 23 8.86 4.97 7.35
CA LEU A 23 10.29 5.01 7.71
C LEU A 23 11.19 5.74 6.69
N GLY A 24 10.74 5.86 5.44
CA GLY A 24 11.47 6.58 4.39
C GLY A 24 12.75 5.89 3.89
N ALA A 25 13.82 6.67 3.68
CA ALA A 25 15.07 6.23 3.04
C ALA A 25 16.29 6.24 3.98
N GLY A 26 16.09 6.45 5.28
CA GLY A 26 17.18 6.49 6.25
C GLY A 26 17.82 5.11 6.53
N PRO A 27 18.92 5.07 7.29
CA PRO A 27 19.63 3.82 7.63
C PRO A 27 18.72 2.75 8.25
N GLN A 28 17.77 3.16 9.10
CA GLN A 28 16.81 2.27 9.74
C GLN A 28 15.89 1.60 8.71
N ALA A 29 15.48 2.32 7.66
CA ALA A 29 14.67 1.75 6.59
C ALA A 29 15.46 0.74 5.75
N VAL A 30 16.76 0.97 5.53
CA VAL A 30 17.66 0.00 4.87
C VAL A 30 17.79 -1.26 5.71
N THR A 31 18.06 -1.11 7.01
CA THR A 31 18.17 -2.25 7.94
C THR A 31 16.87 -3.03 8.04
N ALA A 32 15.72 -2.35 8.12
CA ALA A 32 14.40 -2.99 8.17
C ALA A 32 14.11 -3.81 6.90
N ARG A 33 14.40 -3.26 5.71
CA ARG A 33 14.25 -3.98 4.43
C ARG A 33 15.11 -5.23 4.39
N ARG A 34 16.41 -5.12 4.76
CA ARG A 34 17.33 -6.26 4.78
C ARG A 34 16.90 -7.34 5.77
N GLY A 35 16.47 -6.94 6.97
CA GLY A 35 15.96 -7.88 7.98
C GLY A 35 14.72 -8.62 7.49
N LEU A 36 13.81 -7.91 6.80
CA LEU A 36 12.64 -8.53 6.20
C LEU A 36 13.02 -9.49 5.06
N GLN A 37 13.95 -9.11 4.17
CA GLN A 37 14.46 -9.99 3.10
C GLN A 37 15.01 -11.29 3.68
N HIS A 38 15.89 -11.20 4.68
CA HIS A 38 16.47 -12.36 5.35
C HIS A 38 15.41 -13.25 6.03
N ALA A 39 14.39 -12.64 6.65
CA ALA A 39 13.28 -13.39 7.23
C ALA A 39 12.47 -14.13 6.16
N LEU A 40 12.29 -13.52 4.99
CA LEU A 40 11.53 -14.07 3.87
C LEU A 40 12.27 -15.17 3.09
N GLU A 41 13.60 -15.16 3.06
CA GLU A 41 14.43 -16.20 2.40
C GLU A 41 14.13 -17.62 2.90
N HIS A 42 13.66 -17.73 4.15
CA HIS A 42 13.38 -19.01 4.80
C HIS A 42 11.91 -19.44 4.69
N LEU A 43 11.05 -18.63 4.04
CA LEU A 43 9.66 -18.98 3.77
C LEU A 43 9.55 -19.68 2.41
N GLU A 44 8.97 -20.88 2.41
CA GLU A 44 8.48 -21.51 1.17
C GLU A 44 7.21 -20.75 0.71
N LEU A 45 7.39 -19.90 -0.30
CA LEU A 45 6.31 -19.14 -0.91
C LEU A 45 5.77 -19.89 -2.13
N ASP A 46 4.76 -20.74 -1.93
CA ASP A 46 4.12 -21.52 -3.02
C ASP A 46 3.19 -20.68 -3.93
N ASP A 47 3.27 -19.35 -3.86
CA ASP A 47 2.42 -18.43 -4.61
C ASP A 47 3.25 -17.29 -5.22
N ASP A 48 3.37 -17.30 -6.55
CA ASP A 48 4.11 -16.29 -7.34
C ASP A 48 3.65 -14.86 -7.07
N VAL A 49 2.36 -14.65 -6.79
CA VAL A 49 1.81 -13.32 -6.48
C VAL A 49 2.33 -12.85 -5.14
N ILE A 50 2.36 -13.73 -4.13
CA ILE A 50 2.90 -13.41 -2.81
C ILE A 50 4.41 -13.15 -2.91
N SER A 51 5.15 -14.02 -3.60
CA SER A 51 6.59 -13.86 -3.84
C SER A 51 6.92 -12.52 -4.49
N THR A 52 6.26 -12.19 -5.60
CA THR A 52 6.46 -10.90 -6.31
C THR A 52 6.08 -9.71 -5.43
N THR A 53 4.99 -9.83 -4.66
CA THR A 53 4.53 -8.77 -3.76
C THR A 53 5.55 -8.49 -2.66
N LEU A 54 6.12 -9.53 -2.07
CA LEU A 54 7.11 -9.40 -1.00
C LEU A 54 8.46 -8.89 -1.51
N ALA A 55 8.91 -9.34 -2.68
CA ALA A 55 10.09 -8.79 -3.35
C ALA A 55 9.93 -7.26 -3.54
N THR A 56 8.82 -6.85 -4.15
CA THR A 56 8.48 -5.43 -4.40
C THR A 56 8.36 -4.61 -3.11
N LEU A 57 7.86 -5.21 -2.04
CA LEU A 57 7.74 -4.58 -0.72
C LEU A 57 9.12 -4.27 -0.12
N THR A 58 10.09 -5.16 -0.32
CA THR A 58 11.44 -5.01 0.25
C THR A 58 12.38 -4.16 -0.59
N GLU A 59 12.03 -3.87 -1.83
CA GLU A 59 12.84 -3.00 -2.70
C GLU A 59 12.69 -1.53 -2.28
N PRO A 60 13.79 -0.75 -2.21
CA PRO A 60 13.70 0.69 -1.99
C PRO A 60 12.90 1.39 -3.10
N LEU A 61 11.91 2.19 -2.69
CA LEU A 61 11.22 3.09 -3.62
C LEU A 61 12.16 4.21 -4.09
N PRO A 62 12.01 4.69 -5.34
CA PRO A 62 12.66 5.92 -5.79
C PRO A 62 12.40 7.08 -4.81
N VAL A 63 13.38 7.96 -4.62
CA VAL A 63 13.37 8.99 -3.56
C VAL A 63 12.10 9.86 -3.60
N ASP A 64 11.67 10.27 -4.79
CA ASP A 64 10.48 11.07 -5.01
C ASP A 64 9.20 10.30 -4.66
N VAL A 65 9.12 9.02 -5.06
CA VAL A 65 8.01 8.12 -4.75
C VAL A 65 7.94 7.87 -3.25
N ALA A 66 9.08 7.61 -2.61
CA ALA A 66 9.18 7.41 -1.16
C ALA A 66 8.76 8.66 -0.37
N SER A 67 9.04 9.86 -0.89
CA SER A 67 8.58 11.12 -0.30
C SER A 67 7.05 11.25 -0.34
N ARG A 68 6.44 10.97 -1.50
CA ARG A 68 4.98 10.94 -1.63
C ARG A 68 4.36 9.84 -0.75
N ALA A 69 5.01 8.69 -0.65
CA ALA A 69 4.58 7.57 0.20
C ALA A 69 4.50 7.97 1.69
N ARG A 70 5.49 8.72 2.20
CA ARG A 70 5.48 9.27 3.56
C ARG A 70 4.29 10.21 3.77
N LEU A 71 4.08 11.18 2.87
CA LEU A 71 2.93 12.10 2.96
C LEU A 71 1.59 11.36 3.00
N MET A 72 1.45 10.30 2.20
CA MET A 72 0.24 9.46 2.21
C MET A 72 0.10 8.69 3.53
N ALA A 73 1.19 8.10 4.04
CA ALA A 73 1.20 7.40 5.32
C ALA A 73 0.84 8.34 6.48
N ASP A 74 1.38 9.56 6.49
CA ASP A 74 1.12 10.58 7.51
C ASP A 74 -0.35 11.04 7.49
N ALA A 75 -0.94 11.16 6.30
CA ALA A 75 -2.36 11.47 6.17
C ALA A 75 -3.26 10.32 6.66
N ILE A 76 -2.86 9.06 6.44
CA ILE A 76 -3.57 7.89 6.96
C ILE A 76 -3.56 7.91 8.49
N THR A 77 -2.39 8.06 9.11
CA THR A 77 -2.23 8.05 10.58
C THR A 77 -2.93 9.26 11.23
N SER A 78 -2.86 10.41 10.58
CA SER A 78 -3.49 11.66 11.04
C SER A 78 -4.97 11.75 10.71
N ARG A 79 -5.53 10.78 9.98
CA ARG A 79 -6.93 10.75 9.50
C ARG A 79 -7.32 12.02 8.74
N LEU A 80 -6.45 12.44 7.82
CA LEU A 80 -6.66 13.61 6.96
C LEU A 80 -6.84 13.18 5.51
N MET A 81 -7.69 13.91 4.80
CA MET A 81 -7.84 13.78 3.35
C MET A 81 -6.57 14.30 2.67
N ILE A 82 -6.30 13.80 1.47
CA ILE A 82 -5.25 14.31 0.59
C ILE A 82 -5.82 14.64 -0.78
N ARG A 83 -5.16 15.57 -1.48
CA ARG A 83 -5.41 15.84 -2.89
C ARG A 83 -4.28 15.25 -3.73
N LEU A 84 -4.64 14.38 -4.67
CA LEU A 84 -3.71 13.75 -5.60
C LEU A 84 -3.79 14.42 -6.96
N HIS A 85 -2.64 14.67 -7.58
CA HIS A 85 -2.56 14.84 -9.04
C HIS A 85 -2.26 13.48 -9.64
N TYR A 86 -3.26 12.86 -10.26
CA TYR A 86 -3.20 11.48 -10.71
C TYR A 86 -3.32 11.39 -12.23
N ARG A 87 -2.35 10.72 -12.84
CA ARG A 87 -2.36 10.36 -14.26
C ARG A 87 -3.03 9.00 -14.45
N ASP A 88 -4.16 8.97 -15.13
CA ASP A 88 -4.85 7.70 -15.39
C ASP A 88 -4.13 6.86 -16.46
N ALA A 89 -4.73 5.71 -16.80
CA ALA A 89 -4.17 4.78 -17.79
C ALA A 89 -4.11 5.37 -19.21
N TYR A 90 -4.91 6.40 -19.51
CA TYR A 90 -4.95 7.07 -20.80
C TYR A 90 -4.08 8.33 -20.82
N GLY A 91 -3.30 8.57 -19.76
CA GLY A 91 -2.42 9.73 -19.64
C GLY A 91 -3.13 11.01 -19.17
N THR A 92 -4.43 10.97 -18.89
CA THR A 92 -5.17 12.16 -18.44
C THR A 92 -4.84 12.46 -16.98
N VAL A 93 -4.36 13.67 -16.73
CA VAL A 93 -4.06 14.16 -15.38
C VAL A 93 -5.29 14.78 -14.76
N THR A 94 -5.60 14.39 -13.53
CA THR A 94 -6.76 14.87 -12.79
C THR A 94 -6.43 15.08 -11.32
N ALA A 95 -7.02 16.12 -10.73
CA ALA A 95 -7.01 16.30 -9.29
C ALA A 95 -8.07 15.39 -8.64
N ARG A 96 -7.68 14.67 -7.58
CA ARG A 96 -8.54 13.72 -6.85
C ARG A 96 -8.44 13.99 -5.36
N ASP A 97 -9.55 14.42 -4.75
CA ASP A 97 -9.69 14.42 -3.30
C ASP A 97 -9.96 12.99 -2.84
N VAL A 98 -9.08 12.48 -1.97
CA VAL A 98 -9.05 11.09 -1.53
C VAL A 98 -8.99 11.04 -0.02
N GLU A 99 -9.92 10.30 0.57
CA GLU A 99 -9.89 9.88 1.97
C GLU A 99 -8.99 8.62 2.04
N PRO A 100 -7.71 8.74 2.44
CA PRO A 100 -6.77 7.62 2.37
C PRO A 100 -7.08 6.60 3.47
N VAL A 101 -6.92 5.32 3.14
CA VAL A 101 -7.24 4.19 4.03
C VAL A 101 -5.99 3.40 4.37
N THR A 102 -5.22 2.99 3.36
CA THR A 102 -3.98 2.25 3.57
C THR A 102 -3.06 2.34 2.35
N CYS A 103 -1.78 2.05 2.56
CA CYS A 103 -0.80 1.80 1.51
C CYS A 103 -0.51 0.31 1.47
N LEU A 104 -0.30 -0.23 0.27
CA LEU A 104 -0.04 -1.66 0.09
C LEU A 104 0.80 -1.91 -1.14
N VAL A 105 1.26 -3.14 -1.25
CA VAL A 105 1.91 -3.68 -2.45
C VAL A 105 1.04 -4.81 -3.00
N HIS A 106 0.90 -4.86 -4.32
CA HIS A 106 0.34 -6.01 -5.00
C HIS A 106 1.12 -6.26 -6.30
N ARG A 107 1.71 -7.46 -6.40
CA ARG A 107 2.65 -7.80 -7.47
C ARG A 107 3.77 -6.75 -7.49
N GLU A 108 3.96 -6.10 -8.64
CA GLU A 108 5.08 -5.18 -8.91
C GLU A 108 4.78 -3.72 -8.53
N TYR A 109 3.60 -3.44 -7.98
CA TYR A 109 3.14 -2.07 -7.80
C TYR A 109 2.73 -1.73 -6.38
N TRP A 110 3.13 -0.53 -5.98
CA TRP A 110 2.65 0.14 -4.78
C TRP A 110 1.35 0.89 -5.07
N TYR A 111 0.41 0.80 -4.13
CA TYR A 111 -0.89 1.44 -4.23
C TYR A 111 -1.24 2.21 -2.97
N LEU A 112 -1.86 3.37 -3.15
CA LEU A 112 -2.72 3.99 -2.15
C LEU A 112 -4.14 3.49 -2.37
N VAL A 113 -4.78 2.98 -1.33
CA VAL A 113 -6.21 2.73 -1.34
C VAL A 113 -6.92 3.81 -0.56
N GLY A 114 -7.98 4.35 -1.15
CA GLY A 114 -8.80 5.38 -0.52
C GLY A 114 -10.16 5.57 -1.17
N VAL A 115 -11.04 6.31 -0.49
CA VAL A 115 -12.32 6.72 -1.07
C VAL A 115 -12.10 7.98 -1.89
N CYS A 116 -12.30 7.88 -3.20
CA CYS A 116 -12.24 9.02 -4.11
C CYS A 116 -13.55 9.79 -4.04
N ARG A 117 -13.52 11.03 -3.54
CA ARG A 117 -14.72 11.89 -3.39
C ARG A 117 -15.43 12.12 -4.72
N MET A 118 -14.65 12.36 -5.78
CA MET A 118 -15.20 12.61 -7.11
C MET A 118 -15.98 11.40 -7.66
N ARG A 119 -15.50 10.18 -7.39
CA ARG A 119 -16.14 8.95 -7.85
C ARG A 119 -17.09 8.33 -6.82
N ARG A 120 -17.14 8.89 -5.61
CA ARG A 120 -17.91 8.40 -4.46
C ARG A 120 -17.72 6.90 -4.21
N ALA A 121 -16.47 6.43 -4.39
CA ALA A 121 -16.15 5.01 -4.36
C ALA A 121 -14.70 4.77 -3.97
N ILE A 122 -14.43 3.57 -3.44
CA ILE A 122 -13.09 3.07 -3.16
C ILE A 122 -12.33 2.91 -4.47
N ARG A 123 -11.08 3.37 -4.49
CA ARG A 123 -10.16 3.22 -5.61
C ARG A 123 -8.75 2.92 -5.09
N ALA A 124 -8.00 2.18 -5.90
CA ALA A 124 -6.57 1.99 -5.73
C ALA A 124 -5.82 2.87 -6.74
N PHE A 125 -4.90 3.69 -6.25
CA PHE A 125 -4.08 4.62 -7.02
C PHE A 125 -2.64 4.12 -7.01
N ARG A 126 -2.09 3.80 -8.18
CA ARG A 126 -0.69 3.34 -8.26
C ARG A 126 0.27 4.49 -7.99
N PHE A 127 1.30 4.25 -7.20
CA PHE A 127 2.28 5.27 -6.80
C PHE A 127 3.03 5.86 -8.01
N ASP A 128 3.35 5.05 -9.00
CA ASP A 128 4.03 5.47 -10.25
C ASP A 128 3.17 6.42 -11.12
N ARG A 129 1.87 6.52 -10.83
CA ARG A 129 0.91 7.39 -11.51
C ARG A 129 0.49 8.59 -10.68
N ILE A 130 0.93 8.67 -9.42
CA ILE A 130 0.74 9.84 -8.57
C ILE A 130 1.86 10.83 -8.87
N ILE A 131 1.50 11.94 -9.51
CA ILE A 131 2.43 13.02 -9.88
C ILE A 131 2.75 13.86 -8.64
N ALA A 132 1.72 14.20 -7.86
CA ALA A 132 1.86 15.00 -6.64
C ALA A 132 0.83 14.60 -5.58
N VAL A 133 1.19 14.82 -4.32
CA VAL A 133 0.35 14.65 -3.14
C VAL A 133 0.36 15.97 -2.38
N GLU A 134 -0.83 16.54 -2.19
CA GLU A 134 -1.03 17.75 -1.40
C GLU A 134 -1.75 17.36 -0.10
N PRO A 135 -1.16 17.62 1.08
CA PRO A 135 -1.84 17.43 2.35
C PRO A 135 -3.01 18.42 2.47
N THR A 136 -4.07 18.01 3.16
CA THR A 136 -5.19 18.89 3.47
C THR A 136 -5.45 18.90 4.97
N LEU A 137 -6.22 19.89 5.44
CA LEU A 137 -6.72 19.93 6.82
C LEU A 137 -8.13 19.31 6.95
N THR A 138 -8.66 18.74 5.87
CA THR A 138 -10.00 18.14 5.88
C THR A 138 -9.94 16.76 6.52
N PRO A 139 -10.77 16.46 7.54
CA PRO A 139 -10.81 15.13 8.14
C PRO A 139 -11.21 14.05 7.13
N SER A 140 -10.50 12.93 7.16
CA SER A 140 -10.86 11.68 6.49
C SER A 140 -11.82 10.89 7.38
N ARG A 141 -12.89 10.34 6.81
CA ARG A 141 -13.79 9.48 7.59
C ARG A 141 -13.09 8.14 7.86
N PRO A 142 -13.31 7.49 9.02
CA PRO A 142 -12.81 6.15 9.24
C PRO A 142 -13.44 5.17 8.26
N HIS A 143 -12.61 4.41 7.55
CA HIS A 143 -13.03 3.36 6.62
C HIS A 143 -12.45 2.02 7.08
N LEU A 144 -13.29 0.99 7.27
CA LEU A 144 -12.86 -0.34 7.74
C LEU A 144 -12.16 -1.12 6.62
N ALA A 145 -10.86 -1.42 6.74
CA ALA A 145 -10.03 -2.00 5.67
C ALA A 145 -10.48 -3.37 5.09
N ASP A 146 -11.44 -4.07 5.70
CA ASP A 146 -11.81 -5.47 5.41
C ASP A 146 -12.38 -5.76 4.00
N ARG A 147 -12.58 -4.74 3.15
CA ARG A 147 -13.01 -4.90 1.73
C ARG A 147 -12.27 -4.01 0.75
N PHE A 148 -11.17 -3.41 1.17
CA PHE A 148 -10.56 -2.28 0.45
C PHE A 148 -9.47 -2.71 -0.54
N LEU A 149 -9.13 -4.00 -0.55
CA LEU A 149 -8.08 -4.57 -1.39
C LEU A 149 -8.73 -5.11 -2.69
N PRO A 150 -8.60 -4.43 -3.85
CA PRO A 150 -9.28 -4.84 -5.08
C PRO A 150 -8.83 -6.21 -5.63
N PHE A 151 -7.77 -6.77 -5.08
CA PHE A 151 -7.17 -8.08 -5.42
C PHE A 151 -7.39 -9.14 -4.34
N GLN A 152 -8.14 -8.86 -3.27
CA GLN A 152 -8.66 -9.93 -2.43
C GLN A 152 -9.55 -10.83 -3.29
N ARG A 153 -9.08 -12.05 -3.58
CA ARG A 153 -9.95 -13.12 -4.06
C ARG A 153 -11.12 -13.19 -3.08
N ARG A 154 -12.33 -12.91 -3.55
CA ARG A 154 -13.55 -13.28 -2.81
C ARG A 154 -13.38 -14.75 -2.45
N LYS A 155 -13.22 -15.10 -1.17
CA LYS A 155 -13.53 -16.47 -0.74
C LYS A 155 -14.96 -16.70 -1.22
N ARG A 156 -15.16 -17.63 -2.15
CA ARG A 156 -16.51 -18.14 -2.43
C ARG A 156 -17.07 -18.53 -1.08
N ALA A 157 -18.18 -17.91 -0.68
CA ALA A 157 -18.94 -18.41 0.45
C ALA A 157 -19.16 -19.90 0.17
N ARG A 158 -18.66 -20.75 1.06
CA ARG A 158 -18.93 -22.18 0.99
C ARG A 158 -20.44 -22.28 1.17
N ALA A 159 -21.15 -22.62 0.08
CA ALA A 159 -22.57 -22.90 0.16
C ALA A 159 -22.76 -24.01 1.21
N ALA A 160 -23.68 -23.78 2.13
CA ALA A 160 -24.05 -24.69 3.19
C ALA A 160 -24.60 -26.01 2.63
#